data_AF-A0A5C5VQ54-F1
#
_entry.id   AF-A0A5C5VQ54-F1
#
_cell.length_a   1.000
_cell.length_b   1.000
_cell.length_c   1.000
_cell.angle_alpha   90.00
_cell.angle_beta   90.00
_cell.angle_gamma   90.00
#
_symmetry.space_group_name_H-M   'P 1'
#
loop_
_entity.id
_entity.type
_entity.pdbx_description
1 polymer ?
#
loop_
_entity_poly.entity_id
_entity_poly.type
_entity_poly.pdbx_seq_one_letter_code
_entity_poly.pdbx_strand_id
1 'polypeptide(L)' 'MDMLWSLIASCERHQLDPQRYLTSVLAKIGSTPREELRQFLPDVWKNEDAAEPIPAAQCEK' A
#
# COMPACT_ATOMS: atom_id res chain seq x y z
N MET A 1 13.62 -14.86 10.87
CA MET A 1 13.13 -13.53 11.26
C MET A 1 13.65 -12.40 10.35
N ASP A 2 14.06 -12.68 9.09
CA ASP A 2 14.73 -11.67 8.24
C ASP A 2 13.92 -11.19 7.03
N MET A 3 12.84 -11.90 6.68
CA MET A 3 12.10 -11.63 5.46
C MET A 3 11.32 -10.31 5.53
N LEU A 4 10.81 -9.95 6.71
CA LEU A 4 10.12 -8.68 6.93
C LEU A 4 11.09 -7.49 6.80
N TRP A 5 12.33 -7.64 7.28
CA TRP A 5 13.31 -6.56 7.25
C TRP A 5 13.89 -6.33 5.87
N SER A 6 14.12 -7.40 5.11
CA SER A 6 14.45 -7.30 3.67
C SER A 6 13.33 -6.64 2.87
N LEU A 7 12.06 -6.88 3.24
CA LEU A 7 10.91 -6.27 2.59
C LEU A 7 10.81 -4.77 2.92
N ILE A 8 11.02 -4.39 4.18
CA ILE A 8 11.02 -3.00 4.63
C ILE A 8 12.15 -2.21 3.98
N ALA A 9 13.37 -2.75 3.95
CA ALA A 9 14.51 -2.12 3.28
C ALA A 9 14.26 -1.94 1.76
N SER A 10 13.54 -2.89 1.15
CA SER A 10 13.09 -2.75 -0.24
C SER A 10 12.04 -1.63 -0.39
N CYS A 11 11.05 -1.53 0.51
CA CYS A 11 10.08 -0.44 0.52
C CYS A 11 10.77 0.93 0.67
N GLU A 12 11.73 1.08 1.58
CA GLU A 12 12.51 2.32 1.75
C GLU A 12 13.25 2.71 0.47
N ARG A 13 13.87 1.73 -0.22
CA ARG A 13 14.54 1.98 -1.51
C ARG A 13 13.59 2.49 -2.59
N HIS A 14 12.32 2.10 -2.54
CA HIS A 14 11.28 2.54 -3.46
C HIS A 14 10.53 3.80 -2.97
N GLN A 15 10.98 4.42 -1.86
CA GLN A 15 10.31 5.53 -1.16
C GLN A 15 8.84 5.21 -0.85
N LEU A 16 8.58 3.99 -0.43
CA LEU A 16 7.28 3.52 0.00
C LEU A 16 7.28 3.43 1.52
N ASP A 17 6.21 3.93 2.15
CA ASP A 17 6.01 3.73 3.57
C ASP A 17 5.57 2.27 3.81
N PRO A 18 6.43 1.42 4.40
CA PRO A 18 6.17 -0.02 4.50
C PRO A 18 4.96 -0.33 5.38
N GLN A 19 4.73 0.50 6.40
CA GLN A 19 3.59 0.34 7.30
C GLN A 19 2.29 0.62 6.55
N ARG A 20 2.24 1.73 5.80
CA ARG A 20 1.07 2.10 4.99
C ARG A 20 0.78 1.12 3.86
N TYR A 21 1.83 0.68 3.15
CA TYR A 21 1.73 -0.34 2.10
C TYR A 21 1.13 -1.63 2.65
N LEU A 22 1.71 -2.18 3.73
CA LEU A 22 1.25 -3.45 4.28
C LEU A 22 -0.18 -3.35 4.83
N THR A 23 -0.52 -2.25 5.53
CA THR A 23 -1.90 -2.01 6.02
C THR A 23 -2.90 -1.98 4.87
N SER A 24 -2.61 -1.24 3.80
CA SER A 24 -3.51 -1.12 2.65
C SER A 24 -3.66 -2.43 1.89
N VAL A 25 -2.55 -3.15 1.68
CA VAL A 25 -2.57 -4.47 1.04
C VAL A 25 -3.36 -5.45 1.88
N LEU A 26 -3.10 -5.56 3.19
CA LEU A 26 -3.83 -6.48 4.07
C LEU A 26 -5.32 -6.13 4.18
N ALA A 27 -5.67 -4.85 4.16
CA ALA A 27 -7.06 -4.41 4.20
C ALA A 27 -7.84 -4.79 2.92
N LYS A 28 -7.20 -4.69 1.75
CA LYS A 28 -7.86 -4.92 0.45
C LYS A 28 -7.76 -6.40 0.00
N ILE A 29 -6.63 -7.07 0.25
CA ILE A 29 -6.35 -8.43 -0.27
C ILE A 29 -7.31 -9.52 0.22
N GLY A 30 -7.94 -9.34 1.37
CA GLY A 30 -8.94 -10.29 1.89
C GLY A 30 -10.23 -10.32 1.06
N SER A 31 -10.50 -9.29 0.26
CA SER A 31 -11.71 -9.18 -0.57
C SER A 31 -11.40 -9.01 -2.07
N THR A 32 -10.13 -8.83 -2.45
CA THR A 32 -9.71 -8.63 -3.84
C THR A 32 -9.51 -9.97 -4.57
N PRO A 33 -10.11 -10.17 -5.76
CA PRO A 33 -9.89 -11.36 -6.57
C PRO A 33 -8.44 -11.44 -7.10
N ARG A 34 -7.98 -12.66 -7.40
CA ARG A 34 -6.57 -12.93 -7.77
C ARG A 34 -6.06 -12.12 -8.97
N GLU A 35 -6.96 -11.75 -9.87
CA GLU A 35 -6.67 -10.99 -11.08
C GLU A 35 -6.29 -9.54 -10.80
N GLU A 36 -6.83 -8.97 -9.71
CA GLU A 36 -6.59 -7.60 -9.27
C GLU A 36 -5.36 -7.49 -8.35
N LEU A 37 -4.71 -8.60 -7.98
CA LEU A 37 -3.50 -8.57 -7.14
C LEU A 37 -2.35 -7.76 -7.75
N ARG A 38 -2.35 -7.57 -9.08
CA ARG A 38 -1.37 -6.73 -9.78
C ARG A 38 -1.40 -5.27 -9.31
N GLN A 39 -2.52 -4.77 -8.82
CA GLN A 39 -2.63 -3.41 -8.29
C GLN A 39 -1.89 -3.24 -6.95
N PHE A 40 -1.62 -4.34 -6.23
CA PHE A 40 -0.82 -4.33 -5.01
C PHE A 40 0.67 -4.40 -5.28
N LEU A 41 1.12 -4.45 -6.53
CA LEU A 41 2.54 -4.31 -6.83
C LEU A 41 3.02 -2.93 -6.34
N PRO A 42 4.21 -2.84 -5.72
CA PRO A 42 4.69 -1.59 -5.13
C PRO A 42 4.71 -0.42 -6.12
N ASP A 43 4.94 -0.68 -7.41
CA ASP A 43 4.95 0.34 -8.46
C ASP A 43 3.54 0.92 -8.75
N VAL A 44 2.53 0.03 -8.84
CA VAL A 44 1.14 0.40 -9.12
C VAL A 44 0.48 0.98 -7.89
N TRP A 45 0.64 0.32 -6.73
CA TRP A 45 0.12 0.79 -5.46
C TRP A 45 0.65 2.18 -5.10
N LYS A 46 1.93 2.48 -5.37
CA LYS A 46 2.49 3.83 -5.14
C LYS A 46 1.74 4.90 -5.92
N ASN A 47 1.43 4.62 -7.19
CA ASN A 47 0.69 5.54 -8.04
C ASN A 47 -0.74 5.70 -7.54
N GLU A 48 -1.38 4.61 -7.13
CA GLU A 48 -2.75 4.62 -6.59
C GLU A 48 -2.84 5.33 -5.23
N ASP A 49 -1.91 5.07 -4.30
CA ASP A 49 -1.84 5.73 -2.98
C ASP A 49 -1.47 7.22 -3.11
N ALA A 50 -0.63 7.59 -4.08
CA ALA A 50 -0.35 8.99 -4.40
C ALA A 50 -1.53 9.67 -5.11
N ALA A 51 -2.33 8.92 -5.87
CA ALA A 51 -3.51 9.41 -6.59
C ALA A 51 -4.77 9.44 -5.72
N GLU A 52 -4.86 8.63 -4.66
CA GLU A 52 -5.92 8.70 -3.67
C GLU A 52 -5.71 10.01 -2.89
N PRO A 53 -6.52 11.06 -3.14
CA PRO A 53 -6.42 12.26 -2.33
C PRO A 53 -6.76 11.80 -0.92
N ILE A 54 -5.85 12.04 0.04
CA ILE A 54 -6.18 12.01 1.46
C ILE A 54 -7.53 12.72 1.53
N PRO A 55 -8.64 12.05 1.91
CA PRO A 55 -9.90 12.74 2.04
C PRO A 55 -9.60 13.84 3.05
N ALA A 56 -9.53 15.08 2.56
CA ALA A 56 -9.49 16.24 3.42
C ALA A 56 -10.63 15.99 4.38
N ALA A 57 -10.27 15.93 5.67
CA ALA A 57 -11.14 15.62 6.77
C ALA A 57 -12.58 16.00 6.43
N GLN A 58 -13.49 15.03 6.54
CA GLN A 58 -14.91 15.29 6.55
C GLN A 58 -15.15 16.46 7.52
N CYS A 59 -15.30 17.65 6.96
CA CYS A 59 -15.75 18.84 7.66
C CYS A 59 -17.27 18.81 7.56
N GLU A 60 -17.90 17.93 8.34
CA GLU A 60 -19.33 17.96 8.64
C GLU A 60 -19.57 16.83 9.65
N LYS A 61 -20.00 17.06 10.90
CA LYS A 61 -20.82 18.12 11.49
C LYS A 61 -20.63 18.13 13.01
#